data_AF-A0A8T5UBQ2-F1
#
_entry.id   AF-A0A8T5UBQ2-F1
#
_cell.length_a   1.000
_cell.length_b   1.000
_cell.length_c   1.000
_cell.angle_alpha   90.00
_cell.angle_beta   90.00
_cell.angle_gamma   90.00
#
_symmetry.space_group_name_H-M   'P 1'
#
loop_
_entity.id
_entity.type
_entity.pdbx_description
1 polymer ?
#
loop_
_entity_poly.entity_id
_entity_poly.type
_entity_poly.pdbx_seq_one_letter_code
_entity_poly.pdbx_strand_id
1 'polypeptide(L)'
;MENKKNKKPEVIEAWSGPGRKDEKITVFKPEYDAIHIDMKQRGNSEWWYFDARLDNGYTVVAFFRAKHERSGKTGVEITIYKPNDEKIQNVYDYKRSDLKASHELADVQIGNNYIKVDYSNEKFPTYEIFLDEGEFGFHLKYTAEVPGWMPCLLYTSDA
;
A
#
# COMPACT_ATOMS: atom_id res chain seq x y z
N MET A 1 10.71 51.38 4.26
CA MET A 1 9.59 50.41 4.34
C MET A 1 9.58 49.64 3.04
N GLU A 2 10.07 48.40 3.06
CA GLU A 2 10.31 47.61 1.85
C GLU A 2 9.30 46.46 1.80
N ASN A 3 8.50 46.42 0.74
CA ASN A 3 7.42 45.46 0.54
C ASN A 3 7.99 44.06 0.32
N LYS A 4 7.82 43.16 1.31
CA LYS A 4 8.02 41.73 1.13
C LYS A 4 7.00 41.22 0.12
N LYS A 5 7.44 41.00 -1.13
CA LYS A 5 6.66 40.26 -2.14
C LYS A 5 6.34 38.87 -1.57
N ASN A 6 5.05 38.61 -1.34
CA ASN A 6 4.54 37.27 -1.12
C ASN A 6 4.86 36.41 -2.36
N LYS A 7 5.93 35.60 -2.28
CA LYS A 7 6.14 34.50 -3.22
C LYS A 7 4.98 33.53 -3.03
N LYS A 8 4.14 33.35 -4.05
CA LYS A 8 3.22 32.22 -4.09
C LYS A 8 4.04 30.94 -3.96
N PRO A 9 3.60 29.95 -3.17
CA PRO A 9 4.27 28.66 -3.16
C PRO A 9 4.31 28.13 -4.59
N GLU A 10 5.51 27.81 -5.05
CA GLU A 10 5.70 27.15 -6.32
C GLU A 10 5.15 25.73 -6.16
N VAL A 11 3.99 25.48 -6.76
CA VAL A 11 3.41 24.14 -6.78
C VAL A 11 4.26 23.33 -7.75
N ILE A 12 5.18 22.54 -7.19
CA ILE A 12 5.95 21.57 -7.97
C ILE A 12 5.02 20.39 -8.22
N GLU A 13 4.73 20.13 -9.49
CA GLU A 13 3.94 18.97 -9.89
C GLU A 13 4.75 17.71 -9.56
N ALA A 14 4.32 16.97 -8.54
CA ALA A 14 4.99 15.74 -8.08
C ALA A 14 4.66 14.52 -8.98
N TRP A 15 4.07 14.77 -10.15
CA TRP A 15 3.73 13.75 -11.12
C TRP A 15 4.86 13.66 -12.15
N SER A 16 5.60 12.55 -12.16
CA SER A 16 6.65 12.30 -13.15
C SER A 16 6.12 11.58 -14.38
N GLY A 17 4.81 11.68 -14.64
CA GLY A 17 4.24 11.19 -15.87
C GLY A 17 4.47 12.19 -17.03
N PRO A 18 4.15 11.80 -18.26
CA PRO A 18 4.61 12.47 -19.49
C PRO A 18 3.90 13.78 -19.87
N GLY A 19 3.03 14.28 -19.02
CA GLY A 19 1.99 15.23 -19.38
C GLY A 19 1.05 14.65 -20.43
N ARG A 20 0.95 15.36 -21.54
CA ARG A 20 0.15 14.98 -22.71
C ARG A 20 0.92 14.10 -23.71
N LYS A 21 2.06 13.56 -23.33
CA LYS A 21 2.87 12.68 -24.20
C LYS A 21 2.68 11.23 -23.75
N ASP A 22 3.06 10.27 -24.58
CA ASP A 22 3.23 8.90 -24.11
C ASP A 22 4.63 8.77 -23.52
N GLU A 23 4.73 8.19 -22.31
CA GLU A 23 6.01 7.91 -21.68
C GLU A 23 6.45 6.47 -21.87
N LYS A 24 7.75 6.24 -21.67
CA LYS A 24 8.26 4.89 -21.49
C LYS A 24 7.74 4.38 -20.14
N ILE A 25 7.03 3.25 -20.16
CA ILE A 25 6.70 2.51 -18.95
C ILE A 25 8.02 2.22 -18.21
N THR A 26 8.19 2.81 -17.04
CA THR A 26 9.31 2.50 -16.15
C THR A 26 9.11 1.10 -15.62
N VAL A 27 10.21 0.33 -15.57
CA VAL A 27 10.16 -1.02 -14.99
C VAL A 27 9.91 -0.87 -13.49
N PHE A 28 8.77 -1.36 -13.03
CA PHE A 28 8.44 -1.42 -11.61
C PHE A 28 9.38 -2.42 -10.94
N LYS A 29 10.15 -1.94 -9.97
CA LYS A 29 11.09 -2.77 -9.24
C LYS A 29 10.51 -3.23 -7.90
N PRO A 30 10.96 -4.37 -7.36
CA PRO A 30 10.50 -4.86 -6.07
C PRO A 30 10.60 -3.84 -4.94
N GLU A 31 11.65 -3.01 -4.90
CA GLU A 31 11.79 -2.03 -3.82
C GLU A 31 10.67 -0.97 -3.78
N TYR A 32 9.93 -0.77 -4.88
CA TYR A 32 8.87 0.24 -4.96
C TYR A 32 7.55 -0.18 -4.28
N ASP A 33 7.36 -1.47 -3.98
CA ASP A 33 6.24 -1.96 -3.18
C ASP A 33 6.65 -2.39 -1.76
N ALA A 34 7.92 -2.19 -1.40
CA ALA A 34 8.46 -2.40 -0.06
C ALA A 34 8.03 -1.30 0.92
N ILE A 35 8.49 -1.37 2.18
CA ILE A 35 8.27 -0.29 3.15
C ILE A 35 9.27 0.86 2.94
N HIS A 36 8.78 2.11 2.95
CA HIS A 36 9.56 3.32 2.70
C HIS A 36 9.69 4.23 3.91
N ILE A 37 8.84 4.09 4.93
CA ILE A 37 8.83 5.01 6.07
C ILE A 37 9.81 4.63 7.18
N ASP A 38 10.41 5.65 7.81
CA ASP A 38 10.88 5.50 9.19
C ASP A 38 9.67 5.55 10.14
N MET A 39 9.40 4.40 10.76
CA MET A 39 8.35 4.22 11.75
C MET A 39 8.49 5.14 12.98
N LYS A 40 9.69 5.64 13.32
CA LYS A 40 9.93 6.59 14.43
C LYS A 40 9.60 8.04 14.06
N GLN A 41 9.68 8.41 12.79
CA GLN A 41 9.49 9.79 12.35
C GLN A 41 8.00 10.16 12.37
N ARG A 42 7.69 11.39 12.83
CA ARG A 42 6.32 11.92 12.84
C ARG A 42 5.93 12.36 11.43
N GLY A 43 4.64 12.28 11.11
CA GLY A 43 4.11 12.69 9.80
C GLY A 43 4.20 11.62 8.71
N ASN A 44 4.89 10.51 8.97
CA ASN A 44 4.92 9.37 8.05
C ASN A 44 3.69 8.47 8.22
N SER A 45 3.22 7.94 7.09
CA SER A 45 2.15 6.94 7.00
C SER A 45 2.41 6.03 5.82
N GLU A 46 2.10 4.75 5.96
CA GLU A 46 2.27 3.78 4.88
C GLU A 46 1.30 2.62 5.05
N TRP A 47 0.75 2.17 3.93
CA TRP A 47 -0.19 1.07 3.87
C TRP A 47 -0.08 0.32 2.53
N TRP A 48 -0.41 -0.96 2.57
CA TRP A 48 -0.68 -1.76 1.39
C TRP A 48 -2.18 -2.01 1.30
N TYR A 49 -2.70 -1.97 0.08
CA TYR A 49 -4.12 -2.10 -0.23
C TYR A 49 -4.32 -3.21 -1.26
N PHE A 50 -5.28 -4.10 -0.99
CA PHE A 50 -5.69 -5.15 -1.91
C PHE A 50 -7.21 -5.24 -1.94
N ASP A 51 -7.79 -5.43 -3.11
CA ASP A 51 -9.19 -5.75 -3.27
C ASP A 51 -9.40 -6.85 -4.30
N ALA A 52 -10.46 -7.64 -4.10
CA ALA A 52 -10.84 -8.68 -5.03
C ALA A 52 -12.36 -8.83 -5.07
N ARG A 53 -12.89 -8.98 -6.28
CA ARG A 53 -14.24 -9.50 -6.51
C ARG A 53 -14.15 -11.01 -6.72
N LEU A 54 -14.89 -11.77 -5.91
CA LEU A 54 -14.89 -13.22 -5.91
C LEU A 54 -16.05 -13.77 -6.75
N ASP A 55 -15.88 -14.96 -7.31
CA ASP A 55 -16.88 -15.60 -8.18
C ASP A 55 -18.20 -15.92 -7.48
N ASN A 56 -18.16 -16.05 -6.15
CA ASN A 56 -19.35 -16.26 -5.32
C ASN A 56 -20.12 -14.96 -5.00
N GLY A 57 -19.75 -13.85 -5.63
CA GLY A 57 -20.41 -12.55 -5.51
C GLY A 57 -19.92 -11.68 -4.36
N TYR A 58 -18.98 -12.16 -3.54
CA TYR A 58 -18.36 -11.34 -2.50
C TYR A 58 -17.35 -10.37 -3.10
N THR A 59 -17.15 -9.23 -2.45
CA THR A 59 -15.98 -8.37 -2.67
C THR A 59 -15.26 -8.19 -1.35
N VAL A 60 -13.94 -8.38 -1.35
CA VAL A 60 -13.11 -8.18 -0.16
C VAL A 60 -12.11 -7.07 -0.40
N VAL A 61 -11.80 -6.34 0.66
CA VAL A 61 -10.78 -5.29 0.68
C VAL A 61 -9.93 -5.48 1.93
N ALA A 62 -8.62 -5.34 1.76
CA ALA A 62 -7.61 -5.49 2.78
C ALA A 62 -6.77 -4.22 2.85
N PHE A 63 -6.54 -3.73 4.07
CA PHE A 63 -5.41 -2.84 4.33
C PHE A 63 -4.45 -3.49 5.31
N PHE A 64 -3.17 -3.39 5.00
CA PHE A 64 -2.08 -3.60 5.96
C PHE A 64 -1.46 -2.23 6.21
N ARG A 65 -1.62 -1.68 7.40
CA ARG A 65 -1.11 -0.36 7.76
C ARG A 65 0.14 -0.55 8.60
N ALA A 66 1.30 -0.22 8.04
CA ALA A 66 2.50 -0.05 8.85
C ALA A 66 2.27 1.08 9.85
N LYS A 67 1.72 2.21 9.38
CA LYS A 67 1.40 3.37 10.19
C LYS A 67 0.22 4.15 9.62
N HIS A 68 -0.88 4.21 10.38
CA HIS A 68 -2.05 5.00 10.04
C HIS A 68 -1.74 6.50 10.12
N GLU A 69 -2.17 7.24 9.11
CA GLU A 69 -1.93 8.67 8.87
C GLU A 69 -2.44 9.61 9.97
N ARG A 70 -3.51 9.24 10.68
CA ARG A 70 -4.05 10.05 11.80
C ARG A 70 -3.63 9.51 13.16
N SER A 71 -3.82 8.22 13.39
CA SER A 71 -3.62 7.62 14.71
C SER A 71 -2.17 7.20 14.97
N GLY A 72 -1.37 7.04 13.92
CA GLY A 72 -0.01 6.51 13.99
C GLY A 72 0.05 5.01 14.34
N LYS A 73 -1.09 4.33 14.41
CA LYS A 73 -1.16 2.92 14.79
C LYS A 73 -0.81 2.01 13.62
N THR A 74 -0.18 0.89 13.93
CA THR A 74 -0.02 -0.26 13.04
C THR A 74 -1.29 -1.09 13.12
N GLY A 75 -1.73 -1.69 12.02
CA GLY A 75 -2.88 -2.58 12.07
C GLY A 75 -3.30 -3.12 10.72
N VAL A 76 -4.34 -3.94 10.72
CA VAL A 76 -5.00 -4.42 9.50
C VAL A 76 -6.46 -3.97 9.47
N GLU A 77 -7.01 -3.84 8.28
CA GLU A 77 -8.44 -3.60 8.08
C GLU A 77 -8.97 -4.57 7.05
N ILE A 78 -10.12 -5.16 7.34
CA ILE A 78 -10.87 -6.02 6.42
C ILE A 78 -12.22 -5.39 6.16
N THR A 79 -12.59 -5.27 4.89
CA THR A 79 -13.95 -4.97 4.47
C THR A 79 -14.46 -6.11 3.60
N ILE A 80 -15.67 -6.60 3.88
CA ILE A 80 -16.35 -7.62 3.10
C ILE A 80 -17.70 -7.07 2.66
N TYR A 81 -17.90 -6.99 1.35
CA TYR A 81 -19.20 -6.78 0.74
C TYR A 81 -19.77 -8.14 0.38
N LYS A 82 -20.89 -8.48 0.99
CA LYS A 82 -21.61 -9.72 0.71
C LYS A 82 -22.45 -9.58 -0.57
N PRO A 83 -22.86 -10.70 -1.20
CA PRO A 83 -23.71 -10.67 -2.40
C PRO A 83 -25.09 -10.05 -2.18
N ASN A 84 -25.53 -9.93 -0.92
CA ASN A 84 -26.78 -9.29 -0.52
C ASN A 84 -26.61 -7.80 -0.17
N ASP A 85 -25.53 -7.17 -0.64
CA ASP A 85 -25.15 -5.77 -0.38
C ASP A 85 -24.82 -5.42 1.09
N GLU A 86 -24.78 -6.41 1.99
CA GLU A 86 -24.34 -6.20 3.37
C GLU A 86 -22.83 -5.93 3.42
N LYS A 87 -22.44 -4.90 4.17
CA LYS A 87 -21.04 -4.52 4.38
C LYS A 87 -20.60 -4.85 5.80
N ILE A 88 -19.51 -5.60 5.91
CA ILE A 88 -18.74 -5.79 7.14
C ILE A 88 -17.45 -4.99 7.00
N GLN A 89 -17.06 -4.26 8.05
CA GLN A 89 -15.79 -3.54 8.09
C GLN A 89 -15.24 -3.57 9.51
N ASN A 90 -14.03 -4.10 9.67
CA ASN A 90 -13.35 -4.20 10.96
C ASN A 90 -11.89 -3.74 10.86
N VAL A 91 -11.42 -3.09 11.91
CA VAL A 91 -10.05 -2.61 12.05
C VAL A 91 -9.44 -3.24 13.29
N TYR A 92 -8.25 -3.81 13.13
CA TYR A 92 -7.51 -4.48 14.18
C TYR A 92 -6.18 -3.75 14.38
N ASP A 93 -6.06 -3.08 15.52
CA ASP A 93 -4.86 -2.36 15.88
C ASP A 93 -3.83 -3.31 16.51
N TYR A 94 -2.58 -3.17 16.09
CA TYR A 94 -1.44 -3.93 16.57
C TYR A 94 -0.41 -3.02 17.22
N LYS A 95 0.49 -3.61 18.03
CA LYS A 95 1.66 -2.87 18.49
C LYS A 95 2.64 -2.76 17.34
N ARG A 96 3.43 -1.69 17.34
CA ARG A 96 4.54 -1.54 16.38
C ARG A 96 5.52 -2.72 16.40
N SER A 97 5.70 -3.37 17.56
CA SER A 97 6.56 -4.56 17.70
C SER A 97 6.07 -5.77 16.90
N ASP A 98 4.79 -5.77 16.52
CA ASP A 98 4.15 -6.88 15.80
C ASP A 98 4.27 -6.71 14.27
N LEU A 99 4.79 -5.56 13.81
CA LEU A 99 5.13 -5.29 12.42
C LEU A 99 6.54 -5.79 12.09
N LYS A 100 6.64 -6.55 11.00
CA LYS A 100 7.87 -6.77 10.27
C LYS A 100 7.59 -6.44 8.81
N ALA A 101 8.45 -5.66 8.18
CA ALA A 101 8.33 -5.33 6.78
C ALA A 101 9.71 -5.21 6.16
N SER A 102 9.85 -5.72 4.93
CA SER A 102 11.08 -5.62 4.15
C SER A 102 11.20 -4.24 3.48
N HIS A 103 12.44 -3.77 3.37
CA HIS A 103 12.81 -2.59 2.57
C HIS A 103 13.20 -2.96 1.12
N GLU A 104 13.16 -4.24 0.77
CA GLU A 104 13.59 -4.75 -0.55
C GLU A 104 12.42 -5.24 -1.41
N LEU A 105 11.33 -5.67 -0.80
CA LEU A 105 10.13 -6.18 -1.47
C LEU A 105 8.90 -6.10 -0.56
N ALA A 106 7.70 -6.26 -1.12
CA ALA A 106 6.45 -6.47 -0.37
C ALA A 106 6.42 -7.81 0.41
N ASP A 107 7.21 -7.90 1.47
CA ASP A 107 7.12 -8.94 2.50
C ASP A 107 6.80 -8.25 3.84
N VAL A 108 5.54 -8.39 4.27
CA VAL A 108 4.97 -7.68 5.41
C VAL A 108 4.27 -8.68 6.31
N GLN A 109 4.52 -8.59 7.61
CA GLN A 109 3.82 -9.33 8.65
C GLN A 109 3.31 -8.35 9.71
N ILE A 110 2.03 -8.46 10.06
CA ILE A 110 1.40 -7.74 11.17
C ILE A 110 0.66 -8.77 12.02
N GLY A 111 1.25 -9.14 13.16
CA GLY A 111 0.76 -10.27 13.95
C GLY A 111 0.83 -11.57 13.15
N ASN A 112 -0.32 -12.22 12.96
CA ASN A 112 -0.44 -13.46 12.17
C ASN A 112 -0.74 -13.21 10.68
N ASN A 113 -1.12 -11.97 10.32
CA ASN A 113 -1.47 -11.60 8.96
C ASN A 113 -0.20 -11.31 8.16
N TYR A 114 -0.21 -11.62 6.87
CA TYR A 114 0.94 -11.35 6.02
C TYR A 114 0.60 -11.01 4.56
N ILE A 115 1.56 -10.31 3.95
CA ILE A 115 1.71 -10.09 2.52
C ILE A 115 3.04 -10.72 2.15
N LYS A 116 3.06 -11.58 1.13
CA LYS A 116 4.29 -12.09 0.52
C LYS A 116 4.22 -11.87 -0.97
N VAL A 117 5.36 -11.58 -1.57
CA VAL A 117 5.51 -11.51 -3.01
C VAL A 117 6.56 -12.50 -3.48
N ASP A 118 6.26 -13.20 -4.57
CA ASP A 118 7.15 -14.10 -5.27
C ASP A 118 7.47 -13.56 -6.67
N TYR A 119 8.74 -13.23 -6.88
CA TYR A 119 9.31 -12.76 -8.14
C TYR A 119 10.03 -13.87 -8.93
N SER A 120 9.93 -15.14 -8.51
CA SER A 120 10.60 -16.27 -9.17
C SER A 120 10.04 -16.59 -10.57
N ASN A 121 8.82 -16.14 -10.87
CA ASN A 121 8.26 -16.23 -12.21
C ASN A 121 8.88 -15.14 -13.11
N GLU A 122 9.48 -15.56 -14.24
CA GLU A 122 10.20 -14.68 -15.17
C GLU A 122 9.33 -13.59 -15.82
N LYS A 123 7.98 -13.71 -15.76
CA LYS A 123 7.08 -12.76 -16.40
C LYS A 123 6.56 -11.69 -15.44
N PHE A 124 5.86 -12.09 -14.37
CA PHE A 124 5.17 -11.19 -13.45
C PHE A 124 5.12 -11.76 -12.02
N PRO A 125 5.14 -10.89 -10.99
CA PRO A 125 5.09 -11.34 -9.61
C PRO A 125 3.76 -11.97 -9.24
N THR A 126 3.79 -12.76 -8.18
CA THR A 126 2.58 -13.22 -7.50
C THR A 126 2.58 -12.80 -6.05
N TYR A 127 1.48 -12.20 -5.60
CA TYR A 127 1.28 -11.80 -4.21
C TYR A 127 0.38 -12.82 -3.51
N GLU A 128 0.74 -13.20 -2.30
CA GLU A 128 -0.05 -14.00 -1.39
C GLU A 128 -0.44 -13.15 -0.18
N ILE A 129 -1.75 -12.99 0.02
CA ILE A 129 -2.31 -12.14 1.07
C ILE A 129 -3.11 -13.04 2.00
N PHE A 130 -2.73 -13.04 3.28
CA PHE A 130 -3.40 -13.77 4.33
C PHE A 130 -3.80 -12.81 5.44
N LEU A 131 -5.11 -12.75 5.72
CA LEU A 131 -5.67 -12.00 6.83
C LEU A 131 -6.66 -12.91 7.56
N ASP A 132 -6.48 -13.06 8.87
CA ASP A 132 -7.34 -13.88 9.74
C ASP A 132 -7.48 -13.21 11.11
N GLU A 133 -8.64 -12.59 11.34
CA GLU A 133 -8.95 -11.80 12.52
C GLU A 133 -10.24 -12.28 13.20
N GLY A 134 -10.29 -13.58 13.49
CA GLY A 134 -11.36 -14.23 14.24
C GLY A 134 -12.51 -14.66 13.34
N GLU A 135 -13.60 -13.89 13.30
CA GLU A 135 -14.76 -14.24 12.48
C GLU A 135 -14.54 -13.98 10.98
N PHE A 136 -13.59 -13.09 10.65
CA PHE A 136 -13.37 -12.63 9.29
C PHE A 136 -11.93 -12.84 8.85
N GLY A 137 -11.77 -13.37 7.65
CA GLY A 137 -10.47 -13.57 7.04
C GLY A 137 -10.59 -13.99 5.59
N PHE A 138 -9.45 -13.96 4.89
CA PHE A 138 -9.30 -14.51 3.56
C PHE A 138 -7.84 -14.89 3.33
N HIS A 139 -7.65 -15.81 2.38
CA HIS A 139 -6.34 -16.19 1.86
C HIS A 139 -6.43 -16.12 0.35
N LEU A 140 -5.77 -15.12 -0.23
CA LEU A 140 -5.86 -14.80 -1.66
C LEU A 140 -4.49 -14.79 -2.31
N LYS A 141 -4.46 -15.19 -3.58
CA LYS A 141 -3.29 -15.15 -4.44
C LYS A 141 -3.59 -14.26 -5.64
N TYR A 142 -2.77 -13.25 -5.85
CA TYR A 142 -2.85 -12.31 -6.96
C TYR A 142 -1.68 -12.55 -7.90
N THR A 143 -1.94 -13.06 -9.10
CA THR A 143 -0.91 -13.14 -10.15
C THR A 143 -1.04 -11.92 -11.03
N ALA A 144 0.01 -11.11 -11.10
CA ALA A 144 0.00 -9.93 -11.95
C ALA A 144 -0.03 -10.35 -13.44
N GLU A 145 -0.86 -9.67 -14.22
CA GLU A 145 -0.97 -9.88 -15.68
C GLU A 145 -0.25 -8.80 -16.49
N VAL A 146 0.16 -7.73 -15.82
CA VAL A 146 0.87 -6.57 -16.36
C VAL A 146 1.93 -6.11 -15.36
N PRO A 147 2.97 -5.36 -15.80
CA PRO A 147 3.92 -4.74 -14.88
C PRO A 147 3.21 -3.82 -13.89
N GLY A 148 3.78 -3.69 -12.68
CA GLY A 148 3.38 -2.65 -11.74
C GLY A 148 3.54 -1.26 -12.34
N TRP A 149 2.83 -0.29 -11.77
CA TRP A 149 2.84 1.09 -12.26
C TRP A 149 2.98 2.07 -11.10
N MET A 150 3.79 3.11 -11.32
CA MET A 150 3.96 4.22 -10.38
C MET A 150 3.91 5.54 -11.16
N PRO A 151 3.11 6.53 -10.72
CA PRO A 151 2.95 7.81 -11.44
C PRO A 151 4.21 8.68 -11.46
N CYS A 152 5.08 8.49 -10.47
CA CYS A 152 6.41 9.08 -10.35
C CYS A 152 7.50 8.57 -9.40
N LEU A 153 8.78 8.80 -9.71
CA LEU A 153 9.87 8.49 -8.76
C LEU A 153 9.64 9.27 -7.46
N LEU A 154 9.27 8.55 -6.38
CA LEU A 154 9.02 9.11 -5.04
C LEU A 154 10.06 10.17 -4.67
N TYR A 155 9.61 11.39 -4.39
CA TYR A 155 10.44 12.38 -3.71
C TYR A 155 10.47 12.05 -2.22
N THR A 156 11.61 11.57 -1.73
CA THR A 156 11.96 11.79 -0.32
C THR A 156 12.38 13.25 -0.19
N SER A 157 11.62 14.07 0.54
CA SER A 157 12.15 15.35 0.96
C SER A 157 13.29 15.06 1.94
N ASP A 158 14.53 15.35 1.55
CA ASP A 158 15.60 15.54 2.53
C ASP A 158 15.13 16.63 3.49
N ALA A 159 14.93 16.23 4.76
CA ALA A 159 14.58 17.12 5.85
C ALA A 159 15.79 17.92 6.32
#